data_AF-A0A820DMW4-F1
#
_entry.id   AF-A0A820DMW4-F1
#
_cell.length_a   1.000
_cell.length_b   1.000
_cell.length_c   1.000
_cell.angle_alpha   90.00
_cell.angle_beta   90.00
_cell.angle_gamma   90.00
#
_symmetry.space_group_name_H-M   'P 1'
#
loop_
_entity.id
_entity.type
_entity.pdbx_description
1 polymer ?
#
loop_
_entity_poly.entity_id
_entity_poly.type
_entity_poly.pdbx_seq_one_letter_code
_entity_poly.pdbx_strand_id
1 'polypeptide(L)'
;MSNNESHRPWRLLLGVTGSVATIKLKELIHSFNIHNIDTIVIPTERAKHFIEFEDSWCSHGLITDIKCPCYFEDHDEWTSWKKRNDPVLHIMLRDWADILLIAPLGANTLAKLAVGLCDNLLTNVVRAWDLKKRKPLIIAPAMNTAMFEHPLTRQHLETLTKTFGYIEISCVEKTLMCGQIGIGGMASVETIAEKTLNIFQQIAID
;
A
#
# COMPACT_ATOMS: atom_id res chain seq x y z
N MET A 1 28.23 -21.13 17.61
CA MET A 1 27.21 -20.49 18.46
C MET A 1 27.24 -19.02 18.13
N SER A 2 26.48 -18.57 17.14
CA SER A 2 26.47 -17.18 16.68
C SER A 2 25.13 -16.54 17.02
N ASN A 3 25.21 -15.40 17.70
CA ASN A 3 24.16 -14.51 18.18
C ASN A 3 22.83 -14.62 17.44
N ASN A 4 21.82 -15.11 18.15
CA ASN A 4 20.42 -14.97 17.78
C ASN A 4 19.94 -13.59 18.26
N GLU A 5 20.46 -12.50 17.66
CA GLU A 5 19.80 -11.20 17.78
C GLU A 5 18.47 -11.33 17.02
N SER A 6 17.38 -11.39 17.77
CA SER A 6 16.04 -11.44 17.21
C SER A 6 15.78 -10.13 16.45
N HIS A 7 16.11 -10.11 15.16
CA HIS A 7 15.72 -9.01 14.30
C HIS A 7 14.20 -8.86 14.36
N ARG A 8 13.74 -7.62 14.62
CA ARG A 8 12.33 -7.31 14.53
C ARG A 8 11.80 -7.74 13.15
N PRO A 9 10.53 -8.17 13.03
CA PRO A 9 9.94 -8.45 11.74
C PRO A 9 10.02 -7.22 10.82
N TRP A 10 10.11 -7.49 9.53
CA TRP A 10 9.96 -6.46 8.49
C TRP A 10 8.55 -5.89 8.54
N ARG A 11 8.42 -4.59 8.27
CA ARG A 11 7.16 -3.86 8.40
C ARG A 11 6.67 -3.38 7.05
N LEU A 12 5.51 -3.87 6.63
CA LEU A 12 4.84 -3.50 5.40
C LEU A 12 3.62 -2.61 5.71
N LEU A 13 3.61 -1.43 5.11
CA LEU A 13 2.39 -0.62 5.03
C LEU A 13 1.70 -0.92 3.71
N LEU A 14 0.47 -1.40 3.77
CA LEU A 14 -0.32 -1.83 2.62
C LEU A 14 -1.49 -0.88 2.39
N GLY A 15 -1.34 0.03 1.43
CA GLY A 15 -2.42 0.87 0.93
C GLY A 15 -3.34 0.11 -0.01
N VAL A 16 -4.65 0.19 0.20
CA VAL A 16 -5.66 -0.36 -0.72
C VAL A 16 -6.66 0.70 -1.14
N THR A 17 -6.97 0.72 -2.44
CA THR A 17 -7.81 1.77 -3.04
C THR A 17 -9.11 1.20 -3.62
N GLY A 18 -10.02 2.07 -4.07
CA GLY A 18 -11.32 1.68 -4.64
C GLY A 18 -11.22 0.99 -6.00
N SER A 19 -10.76 -0.25 -6.02
CA SER A 19 -10.74 -1.15 -7.18
C SER A 19 -11.28 -2.51 -6.77
N VAL A 20 -11.98 -3.21 -7.67
CA VAL A 20 -12.52 -4.55 -7.37
C VAL A 20 -11.42 -5.55 -6.98
N ALA A 21 -10.19 -5.32 -7.46
CA ALA A 21 -9.03 -6.14 -7.07
C ALA A 21 -8.76 -6.16 -5.55
N THR A 22 -9.31 -5.23 -4.77
CA THR A 22 -9.22 -5.19 -3.31
C THR A 22 -9.81 -6.44 -2.63
N ILE A 23 -10.70 -7.19 -3.30
CA ILE A 23 -11.17 -8.50 -2.80
C ILE A 23 -10.02 -9.50 -2.56
N LYS A 24 -8.85 -9.26 -3.16
CA LYS A 24 -7.64 -10.07 -3.01
C LYS A 24 -6.77 -9.69 -1.81
N LEU A 25 -7.19 -8.73 -0.98
CA LEU A 25 -6.43 -8.24 0.16
C LEU A 25 -6.03 -9.35 1.14
N LYS A 26 -6.96 -10.26 1.49
CA LYS A 26 -6.68 -11.36 2.44
C LYS A 26 -5.59 -12.30 1.91
N GLU A 27 -5.68 -12.65 0.62
CA GLU A 27 -4.70 -13.48 -0.08
C GLU A 27 -3.32 -12.81 -0.08
N LEU A 28 -3.28 -11.50 -0.33
CA LEU A 28 -2.06 -10.71 -0.33
C LEU A 28 -1.43 -10.61 1.08
N ILE A 29 -2.22 -10.35 2.13
CA ILE A 29 -1.70 -10.34 3.51
C ILE A 29 -1.18 -11.71 3.91
N HIS A 30 -1.89 -12.78 3.56
CA HIS A 30 -1.44 -14.14 3.83
C HIS A 30 -0.06 -14.40 3.19
N SER A 31 0.15 -13.95 1.96
CA SER A 31 1.44 -14.09 1.26
C SER A 31 2.61 -13.39 1.99
N PHE A 32 2.36 -12.37 2.80
CA PHE A 32 3.40 -11.70 3.60
C PHE A 32 3.55 -12.30 5.00
N ASN A 33 2.44 -12.70 5.63
CA ASN A 33 2.46 -13.30 6.97
C ASN A 33 3.31 -14.58 7.03
N ILE A 34 3.29 -15.41 5.99
CA ILE A 34 4.12 -16.62 5.92
C ILE A 34 5.63 -16.34 5.92
N HIS A 35 6.03 -15.09 5.62
CA HIS A 35 7.42 -14.62 5.65
C HIS A 35 7.73 -13.76 6.88
N ASN A 36 6.88 -13.79 7.92
CA ASN A 36 7.06 -13.03 9.17
C ASN A 36 7.17 -11.51 8.93
N ILE A 37 6.34 -10.98 8.02
CA ILE A 37 6.21 -9.55 7.74
C ILE A 37 4.99 -9.02 8.47
N ASP A 38 5.22 -8.07 9.37
CA ASP A 38 4.16 -7.33 10.02
C ASP A 38 3.50 -6.41 9.00
N THR A 39 2.17 -6.50 8.88
CA THR A 39 1.41 -5.72 7.89
C THR A 39 0.38 -4.81 8.55
N ILE A 40 0.45 -3.52 8.25
CA ILE A 40 -0.60 -2.53 8.56
C ILE A 40 -1.30 -2.14 7.27
N VAL A 41 -2.63 -2.20 7.24
CA VAL A 41 -3.44 -1.83 6.08
C VAL A 41 -3.97 -0.41 6.22
N ILE A 42 -3.92 0.37 5.13
CA ILE A 42 -4.60 1.66 5.01
C ILE A 42 -5.61 1.58 3.86
N PRO A 43 -6.89 1.29 4.14
CA PRO A 43 -7.93 1.35 3.13
C PRO A 43 -8.40 2.78 2.91
N THR A 44 -8.50 3.19 1.65
CA THR A 44 -9.31 4.39 1.32
C THR A 44 -10.78 4.09 1.57
N GLU A 45 -11.60 5.12 1.81
CA GLU A 45 -13.05 4.95 2.03
C GLU A 45 -13.73 4.13 0.91
N ARG A 46 -13.29 4.30 -0.35
CA ARG A 46 -13.83 3.53 -1.48
C ARG A 46 -13.37 2.08 -1.55
N ALA A 47 -12.22 1.75 -0.95
CA ALA A 47 -11.74 0.37 -0.87
C ALA A 47 -12.61 -0.48 0.06
N LYS A 48 -13.15 0.11 1.12
CA LYS A 48 -13.97 -0.57 2.14
C LYS A 48 -15.21 -1.27 1.58
N HIS A 49 -15.73 -0.82 0.44
CA HIS A 49 -16.82 -1.52 -0.26
C HIS A 49 -16.44 -2.93 -0.75
N PHE A 50 -15.15 -3.25 -0.83
CA PHE A 50 -14.63 -4.53 -1.32
C PHE A 50 -13.90 -5.34 -0.24
N ILE A 51 -13.83 -4.83 1.00
CA ILE A 51 -13.07 -5.44 2.08
C ILE A 51 -14.04 -6.12 3.04
N GLU A 52 -13.77 -7.39 3.31
CA GLU A 52 -14.33 -8.11 4.44
C GLU A 52 -13.29 -8.13 5.56
N PHE A 53 -13.37 -7.17 6.49
CA PHE A 53 -12.47 -7.14 7.64
C PHE A 53 -12.70 -8.37 8.53
N GLU A 54 -11.63 -8.96 9.06
CA GLU A 54 -11.73 -10.05 10.03
C GLU A 54 -11.73 -9.49 11.45
N ASP A 55 -12.52 -10.09 12.34
CA ASP A 55 -12.57 -9.72 13.77
C ASP A 55 -11.21 -9.84 14.47
N SER A 56 -10.30 -10.65 13.89
CA SER A 56 -8.94 -10.86 14.39
C SER A 56 -8.01 -9.67 14.13
N TRP A 57 -8.35 -8.78 13.19
CA TRP A 57 -7.52 -7.64 12.84
C TRP A 57 -7.73 -6.52 13.85
N CYS A 58 -6.64 -6.04 14.43
CA CYS A 58 -6.72 -4.90 15.33
C CYS A 58 -7.12 -3.63 14.53
N SER A 59 -8.12 -2.91 14.99
CA SER A 59 -8.54 -1.62 14.43
C SER A 59 -8.15 -0.43 15.31
N HIS A 60 -7.56 -0.68 16.48
CA HIS A 60 -7.23 0.34 17.47
C HIS A 60 -6.00 -0.08 18.28
N GLY A 61 -5.08 0.86 18.54
CA GLY A 61 -3.90 0.64 19.38
C GLY A 61 -2.77 1.64 19.14
N LEU A 62 -1.82 1.73 20.07
CA LEU A 62 -0.57 2.43 19.82
C LEU A 62 0.25 1.63 18.82
N ILE A 63 0.80 2.29 17.79
CA ILE A 63 1.61 1.66 16.73
C ILE A 63 2.80 0.85 17.29
N THR A 64 3.25 1.16 18.51
CA THR A 64 4.38 0.49 19.18
C THR A 64 4.09 -0.94 19.63
N ASP A 65 2.82 -1.29 19.91
CA ASP A 65 2.41 -2.59 20.48
C ASP A 65 1.31 -3.25 19.64
N ILE A 66 1.29 -2.98 18.34
CA ILE A 66 0.21 -3.44 17.47
C ILE A 66 0.40 -4.92 17.09
N LYS A 67 -0.67 -5.71 17.22
CA LYS A 67 -0.71 -7.06 16.68
C LYS A 67 -1.07 -6.98 15.20
N CYS A 68 -0.21 -7.51 14.34
CA CYS A 68 -0.46 -7.58 12.90
C CYS A 68 -1.18 -8.88 12.53
N PRO A 69 -2.04 -8.86 11.49
CA PRO A 69 -2.43 -7.70 10.69
C PRO A 69 -3.37 -6.74 11.45
N CYS A 70 -3.27 -5.44 11.12
CA CYS A 70 -4.16 -4.40 11.63
C CYS A 70 -4.49 -3.39 10.53
N TYR A 71 -5.42 -2.47 10.78
CA TYR A 71 -5.76 -1.41 9.83
C TYR A 71 -6.02 -0.06 10.51
N PHE A 72 -5.82 1.03 9.77
CA PHE A 72 -6.16 2.39 10.16
C PHE A 72 -6.89 3.10 9.02
N GLU A 73 -7.91 3.87 9.36
CA GLU A 73 -8.77 4.58 8.42
C GLU A 73 -8.68 6.11 8.59
N ASP A 74 -9.32 6.84 7.68
CA ASP A 74 -9.32 8.32 7.69
C ASP A 74 -9.82 8.90 9.02
N HIS A 75 -10.75 8.25 9.71
CA HIS A 75 -11.25 8.73 11.00
C HIS A 75 -10.22 8.62 12.12
N ASP A 76 -9.28 7.68 12.04
CA ASP A 76 -8.26 7.45 13.08
C ASP A 76 -7.20 8.56 13.15
N GLU A 77 -7.04 9.29 12.06
CA GLU A 77 -6.15 10.45 11.99
C GLU A 77 -6.56 11.53 13.00
N TRP A 78 -7.87 11.72 13.18
CA TRP A 78 -8.45 12.75 14.04
C TRP A 78 -8.76 12.25 15.45
N THR A 79 -8.90 10.94 15.66
CA THR A 79 -9.01 10.40 17.02
C THR A 79 -7.67 10.46 17.76
N SER A 80 -6.57 10.36 17.01
CA SER A 80 -5.19 10.39 17.53
C SER A 80 -4.70 11.80 17.90
N TRP A 81 -5.20 12.85 17.22
CA TRP A 81 -4.76 14.24 17.43
C TRP A 81 -5.85 15.09 18.10
N LYS A 82 -5.65 15.48 19.37
CA LYS A 82 -6.61 16.30 20.14
C LYS A 82 -6.01 17.62 20.61
N LYS A 83 -4.69 17.68 20.80
CA LYS A 83 -3.96 18.87 21.23
C LYS A 83 -2.62 18.99 20.53
N ARG A 84 -2.04 20.19 20.60
CA ARG A 84 -0.68 20.45 20.13
C ARG A 84 0.30 19.50 20.84
N ASN A 85 1.17 18.86 20.06
CA ASN A 85 2.13 17.81 20.45
C ASN A 85 1.59 16.37 20.52
N ASP A 86 0.31 16.14 20.23
CA ASP A 86 -0.16 14.77 20.02
C ASP A 86 0.47 14.17 18.74
N PRO A 87 0.69 12.85 18.71
CA PRO A 87 1.23 12.19 17.54
C PRO A 87 0.34 12.37 16.31
N VAL A 88 0.96 12.51 15.15
CA VAL A 88 0.27 12.63 13.86
C VAL A 88 0.29 11.28 13.15
N LEU A 89 -0.87 10.63 13.00
CA LEU A 89 -0.98 9.24 12.60
C LEU A 89 -0.25 8.91 11.29
N HIS A 90 -0.45 9.71 10.22
CA HIS A 90 0.21 9.45 8.94
C HIS A 90 1.74 9.54 9.03
N ILE A 91 2.29 10.39 9.92
CA ILE A 91 3.73 10.47 10.17
C ILE A 91 4.20 9.21 10.90
N MET A 92 3.45 8.75 11.91
CA MET A 92 3.79 7.52 12.63
C MET A 92 3.77 6.29 11.73
N LEU A 93 2.76 6.14 10.87
CA LEU A 93 2.67 5.04 9.91
C LEU A 93 3.83 5.09 8.92
N ARG A 94 4.16 6.29 8.44
CA ARG A 94 5.32 6.54 7.58
C ARG A 94 6.62 6.19 8.27
N ASP A 95 6.78 6.44 9.57
CA ASP A 95 8.00 6.08 10.32
C ASP A 95 8.07 4.60 10.68
N TRP A 96 6.92 3.96 10.96
CA TRP A 96 6.83 2.56 11.33
C TRP A 96 7.22 1.61 10.20
N ALA A 97 6.79 1.90 8.97
CA ALA A 97 6.93 1.01 7.82
C ALA A 97 8.37 0.93 7.30
N ASP A 98 8.80 -0.20 6.77
CA ASP A 98 10.05 -0.29 5.99
C ASP A 98 9.76 -0.09 4.48
N ILE A 99 8.64 -0.63 4.01
CA ILE A 99 8.12 -0.48 2.63
C ILE A 99 6.66 -0.01 2.68
N LEU A 100 6.26 0.83 1.72
CA LEU A 100 4.86 1.09 1.39
C LEU A 100 4.50 0.42 0.06
N LEU A 101 3.51 -0.47 0.08
CA LEU A 101 2.91 -1.09 -1.10
C LEU A 101 1.49 -0.56 -1.28
N ILE A 102 1.13 -0.08 -2.46
CA ILE A 102 -0.25 0.26 -2.81
C ILE A 102 -0.78 -0.75 -3.83
N ALA A 103 -1.59 -1.70 -3.38
CA ALA A 103 -2.07 -2.83 -4.17
C ALA A 103 -3.49 -3.25 -3.74
N PRO A 104 -4.54 -2.89 -4.49
CA PRO A 104 -4.50 -2.18 -5.79
C PRO A 104 -4.35 -0.66 -5.69
N LEU A 105 -3.76 -0.05 -6.71
CA LEU A 105 -3.81 1.38 -7.01
C LEU A 105 -4.83 1.67 -8.14
N GLY A 106 -5.99 2.21 -7.79
CA GLY A 106 -7.02 2.65 -8.72
C GLY A 106 -6.69 4.01 -9.35
N ALA A 107 -7.28 4.31 -10.50
CA ALA A 107 -6.97 5.51 -11.29
C ALA A 107 -7.18 6.83 -10.53
N ASN A 108 -8.19 6.91 -9.65
CA ASN A 108 -8.45 8.11 -8.85
C ASN A 108 -7.28 8.41 -7.89
N THR A 109 -6.84 7.41 -7.13
CA THR A 109 -5.70 7.59 -6.23
C THR A 109 -4.41 7.81 -7.02
N LEU A 110 -4.21 7.11 -8.15
CA LEU A 110 -3.08 7.38 -9.06
C LEU A 110 -3.01 8.86 -9.47
N ALA A 111 -4.13 9.44 -9.88
CA ALA A 111 -4.21 10.86 -10.25
C ALA A 111 -3.89 11.78 -9.05
N LYS A 112 -4.46 11.49 -7.87
CA LYS A 112 -4.19 12.24 -6.63
C LYS A 112 -2.70 12.24 -6.29
N LEU A 113 -2.05 11.08 -6.34
CA LEU A 113 -0.63 10.95 -6.05
C LEU A 113 0.22 11.71 -7.07
N ALA A 114 -0.10 11.61 -8.36
CA ALA A 114 0.67 12.26 -9.41
C ALA A 114 0.62 13.79 -9.35
N VAL A 115 -0.50 14.36 -8.89
CA VAL A 115 -0.67 15.83 -8.75
C VAL A 115 -0.46 16.33 -7.32
N GLY A 116 -0.07 15.44 -6.40
CA GLY A 116 0.32 15.80 -5.03
C GLY A 116 -0.84 16.11 -4.07
N LEU A 117 -2.04 15.60 -4.33
CA LEU A 117 -3.16 15.69 -3.40
C LEU A 117 -2.93 14.77 -2.19
N CYS A 118 -3.26 15.29 -1.01
CA CYS A 118 -3.16 14.61 0.29
C CYS A 118 -4.44 14.92 1.09
N ASP A 119 -5.51 14.19 0.79
CA ASP A 119 -6.88 14.48 1.26
C ASP A 119 -7.52 13.31 2.04
N ASN A 120 -6.74 12.26 2.31
CA ASN A 120 -7.11 11.08 3.09
C ASN A 120 -5.84 10.46 3.68
N LEU A 121 -5.98 9.56 4.65
CA LEU A 121 -4.86 8.98 5.41
C LEU A 121 -3.79 8.37 4.49
N LEU A 122 -4.18 7.59 3.48
CA LEU A 122 -3.24 6.96 2.54
C LEU A 122 -2.45 8.02 1.76
N THR A 123 -3.14 9.01 1.19
CA THR A 123 -2.48 10.06 0.41
C THR A 123 -1.62 11.00 1.28
N ASN A 124 -1.99 11.21 2.55
CA ASN A 124 -1.17 11.94 3.53
C ASN A 124 0.15 11.19 3.81
N VAL A 125 0.09 9.88 4.03
CA VAL A 125 1.28 9.03 4.21
C VAL A 125 2.19 9.11 2.98
N VAL A 126 1.63 8.95 1.77
CA VAL A 126 2.42 8.98 0.52
C VAL A 126 3.10 10.34 0.35
N ARG A 127 2.38 11.45 0.63
CA ARG A 127 2.94 12.80 0.50
C ARG A 127 4.09 13.05 1.47
N ALA A 128 4.05 12.42 2.65
CA ALA A 128 5.08 12.48 3.68
C ALA A 128 6.19 11.41 3.53
N TRP A 129 6.11 10.55 2.51
CA TRP A 129 7.00 9.39 2.36
C TRP A 129 8.48 9.81 2.24
N ASP A 130 9.38 9.06 2.88
CA ASP A 130 10.80 9.44 2.97
C ASP A 130 11.61 9.06 1.74
N LEU A 131 11.53 9.91 0.70
CA LEU A 131 12.35 9.73 -0.51
C LEU A 131 13.84 9.99 -0.25
N LYS A 132 14.20 10.79 0.77
CA LYS A 132 15.61 11.08 1.10
C LYS A 132 16.31 9.86 1.68
N LYS A 133 15.60 9.10 2.53
CA LYS A 133 16.07 7.80 3.05
C LYS A 133 15.85 6.65 2.08
N ARG A 134 15.43 6.93 0.83
CA ARG A 134 15.16 5.93 -0.22
C ARG A 134 14.22 4.81 0.23
N LYS A 135 13.25 5.11 1.10
CA LYS A 135 12.27 4.10 1.52
C LYS A 135 11.46 3.65 0.31
N PRO A 136 11.42 2.35 -0.02
CA PRO A 136 10.71 1.92 -1.23
C PRO A 136 9.21 2.17 -1.14
N LEU A 137 8.65 2.69 -2.24
CA LEU A 137 7.21 2.80 -2.45
C LEU A 137 6.86 2.05 -3.73
N ILE A 138 6.07 1.00 -3.58
CA ILE A 138 5.65 0.10 -4.64
C ILE A 138 4.18 0.38 -4.98
N ILE A 139 3.85 0.43 -6.27
CA ILE A 139 2.49 0.61 -6.76
C ILE A 139 2.09 -0.55 -7.69
N ALA A 140 0.91 -1.10 -7.49
CA ALA A 140 0.32 -2.12 -8.36
C ALA A 140 -1.02 -1.62 -8.92
N PRO A 141 -1.03 -0.98 -10.10
CA PRO A 141 -2.24 -0.39 -10.66
C PRO A 141 -3.30 -1.44 -11.00
N ALA A 142 -4.58 -1.07 -10.84
CA ALA A 142 -5.70 -1.94 -11.16
C ALA A 142 -6.94 -1.13 -11.58
N MET A 143 -7.27 -1.16 -12.87
CA MET A 143 -8.38 -0.41 -13.46
C MET A 143 -8.89 -1.05 -14.75
N ASN A 144 -10.04 -0.58 -15.26
CA ASN A 144 -10.55 -1.04 -16.55
C ASN A 144 -9.60 -0.65 -17.71
N THR A 145 -9.58 -1.42 -18.80
CA THR A 145 -8.75 -1.15 -20.00
C THR A 145 -8.86 0.29 -20.51
N ALA A 146 -10.08 0.81 -20.65
CA ALA A 146 -10.28 2.17 -21.15
C ALA A 146 -9.71 3.23 -20.20
N MET A 147 -9.70 2.95 -18.89
CA MET A 147 -9.03 3.81 -17.92
C MET A 147 -7.51 3.68 -18.02
N PHE A 148 -6.99 2.47 -18.23
CA PHE A 148 -5.56 2.23 -18.35
C PHE A 148 -4.96 2.87 -19.61
N GLU A 149 -5.66 2.75 -20.74
CA GLU A 149 -5.28 3.34 -22.03
C GLU A 149 -5.48 4.85 -22.08
N HIS A 150 -6.17 5.44 -21.11
CA HIS A 150 -6.36 6.88 -21.04
C HIS A 150 -5.01 7.59 -20.95
N PRO A 151 -4.73 8.63 -21.78
CA PRO A 151 -3.43 9.32 -21.80
C PRO A 151 -2.97 9.84 -20.43
N LEU A 152 -3.92 10.31 -19.60
CA LEU A 152 -3.60 10.75 -18.23
C LEU A 152 -3.08 9.62 -17.33
N THR A 153 -3.53 8.37 -17.51
CA THR A 153 -3.02 7.25 -16.72
C THR A 153 -1.55 7.03 -16.98
N ARG A 154 -1.15 7.04 -18.26
CA ARG A 154 0.25 6.98 -18.64
C ARG A 154 1.04 8.16 -18.06
N GLN A 155 0.54 9.38 -18.20
CA GLN A 155 1.21 10.57 -17.66
C GLN A 155 1.39 10.47 -16.14
N HIS A 156 0.36 10.05 -15.40
CA HIS A 156 0.43 9.89 -13.96
C HIS A 156 1.41 8.79 -13.53
N LEU A 157 1.39 7.63 -14.20
CA LEU A 157 2.35 6.55 -13.94
C LEU A 157 3.79 7.02 -14.20
N GLU A 158 4.03 7.74 -15.29
CA GLU A 158 5.34 8.30 -15.59
C GLU A 158 5.78 9.34 -14.55
N THR A 159 4.87 10.16 -14.02
CA THR A 159 5.19 11.06 -12.88
C THR A 159 5.64 10.25 -11.67
N LEU A 160 4.87 9.25 -11.25
CA LEU A 160 5.19 8.45 -10.07
C LEU A 160 6.51 7.68 -10.23
N THR A 161 6.73 7.06 -11.38
CA THR A 161 7.90 6.20 -11.63
C THR A 161 9.16 7.01 -11.94
N LYS A 162 9.09 7.94 -12.90
CA LYS A 162 10.28 8.67 -13.38
C LYS A 162 10.63 9.88 -12.52
N THR A 163 9.62 10.55 -11.96
CA THR A 163 9.86 11.77 -11.16
C THR A 163 10.03 11.44 -9.69
N PHE A 164 9.17 10.58 -9.12
CA PHE A 164 9.22 10.26 -7.70
C PHE A 164 9.99 8.97 -7.38
N GLY A 165 10.33 8.17 -8.39
CA GLY A 165 11.10 6.93 -8.21
C GLY A 165 10.29 5.78 -7.63
N TYR A 166 8.96 5.80 -7.75
CA TYR A 166 8.12 4.70 -7.26
C TYR A 166 8.31 3.46 -8.13
N ILE A 167 8.22 2.29 -7.51
CA ILE A 167 8.43 1.00 -8.18
C ILE A 167 7.08 0.49 -8.67
N GLU A 168 6.89 0.46 -9.99
CA GLU A 168 5.67 -0.05 -10.60
C GLU A 168 5.72 -1.57 -10.77
N ILE A 169 4.66 -2.24 -10.31
CA ILE A 169 4.30 -3.59 -10.73
C ILE A 169 3.15 -3.46 -11.73
N SER A 170 3.48 -3.52 -13.02
CA SER A 170 2.56 -3.21 -14.10
C SER A 170 1.34 -4.12 -14.15
N CYS A 171 0.25 -3.59 -14.71
CA CYS A 171 -0.95 -4.37 -14.98
C CYS A 171 -0.68 -5.54 -15.94
N VAL A 172 -1.51 -6.56 -15.84
CA VAL A 172 -1.54 -7.71 -16.75
C VAL A 172 -2.78 -7.67 -17.62
N GLU A 173 -2.69 -8.30 -18.78
CA GLU A 173 -3.85 -8.60 -19.61
C GLU A 173 -4.62 -9.79 -19.01
N LYS A 174 -5.92 -9.60 -18.77
CA LYS A 174 -6.82 -10.66 -18.29
C LYS A 174 -8.27 -10.33 -18.61
N THR A 175 -9.17 -11.30 -18.42
CA THR A 175 -10.61 -11.03 -18.42
C THR A 175 -10.94 -10.11 -17.24
N LEU A 176 -11.38 -8.90 -17.55
CA LEU A 176 -11.76 -7.89 -16.57
C LEU A 176 -13.19 -8.12 -16.05
N MET A 177 -13.57 -7.39 -14.99
CA MET A 177 -14.91 -7.51 -14.39
C MET A 177 -16.06 -7.14 -15.33
N CYS A 178 -15.78 -6.38 -16.40
CA CYS A 178 -16.74 -6.10 -17.47
C CYS A 178 -16.88 -7.22 -18.51
N GLY A 179 -16.12 -8.32 -18.38
CA GLY A 179 -16.12 -9.46 -19.31
C GLY A 179 -15.19 -9.33 -20.51
N GLN A 180 -14.54 -8.17 -20.70
CA GLN A 180 -13.58 -7.95 -21.79
C GLN A 180 -12.18 -8.43 -21.41
N ILE A 181 -11.45 -8.99 -22.37
CA ILE A 181 -10.00 -9.23 -22.26
C ILE A 181 -9.30 -7.91 -22.59
N GLY A 182 -8.40 -7.48 -21.71
CA GLY A 182 -7.55 -6.33 -21.97
C GLY A 182 -6.59 -6.05 -20.82
N ILE A 183 -5.68 -5.11 -21.07
CA ILE A 183 -4.70 -4.64 -20.07
C ILE A 183 -5.39 -3.78 -19.01
N GLY A 184 -4.82 -3.72 -17.80
CA GLY A 184 -5.37 -2.92 -16.68
C GLY A 184 -5.73 -3.75 -15.46
N GLY A 185 -5.77 -5.08 -15.61
CA GLY A 185 -5.91 -6.00 -14.50
C GLY A 185 -4.72 -5.89 -13.54
N MET A 186 -4.99 -5.85 -12.23
CA MET A 186 -3.92 -5.96 -11.22
C MET A 186 -3.07 -7.20 -11.51
N ALA A 187 -1.75 -7.08 -11.37
CA ALA A 187 -0.86 -8.23 -11.35
C ALA A 187 -1.33 -9.27 -10.33
N SER A 188 -0.90 -10.53 -10.51
CA SER A 188 -1.28 -11.60 -9.59
C SER A 188 -0.74 -11.32 -8.18
N VAL A 189 -1.40 -11.86 -7.17
CA VAL A 189 -0.97 -11.70 -5.77
C VAL A 189 0.44 -12.23 -5.59
N GLU A 190 0.75 -13.37 -6.21
CA GLU A 190 2.08 -13.99 -6.19
C GLU A 190 3.13 -13.05 -6.78
N THR A 191 2.86 -12.47 -7.95
CA THR A 191 3.79 -11.53 -8.60
C THR A 191 4.05 -10.30 -7.73
N ILE A 192 3.01 -9.76 -7.09
CA ILE A 192 3.12 -8.60 -6.20
C ILE A 192 3.93 -8.96 -4.95
N ALA A 193 3.62 -10.09 -4.33
CA ALA A 193 4.29 -10.57 -3.13
C ALA A 193 5.76 -10.84 -3.41
N GLU A 194 6.10 -11.61 -4.44
CA GLU A 194 7.47 -11.94 -4.84
C GLU A 194 8.31 -10.68 -5.09
N LYS A 195 7.81 -9.72 -5.86
CA LYS A 195 8.53 -8.47 -6.13
C LYS A 195 8.74 -7.66 -4.86
N THR A 196 7.75 -7.60 -3.98
CA THR A 196 7.85 -6.88 -2.69
C THR A 196 8.86 -7.55 -1.76
N LEU A 197 8.86 -8.89 -1.68
CA LEU A 197 9.81 -9.68 -0.90
C LEU A 197 11.25 -9.50 -1.39
N ASN A 198 11.46 -9.47 -2.71
CA ASN A 198 12.78 -9.21 -3.29
C ASN A 198 13.32 -7.82 -2.90
N ILE A 199 12.45 -6.82 -2.76
CA ILE A 199 12.86 -5.48 -2.30
C ILE A 199 13.22 -5.51 -0.81
N PHE A 200 12.48 -6.22 0.04
CA PHE A 200 12.89 -6.41 1.44
C PHE A 200 14.27 -7.06 1.56
N GLN A 201 14.57 -8.04 0.71
CA GLN A 201 15.89 -8.69 0.69
C GLN A 201 17.00 -7.73 0.26
N GLN A 202 16.74 -6.83 -0.68
CA GLN A 202 17.70 -5.81 -1.10
C GLN A 202 18.00 -4.82 0.03
N ILE A 203 16.98 -4.36 0.76
CA ILE A 203 17.16 -3.49 1.93
C ILE A 203 18.01 -4.17 3.02
N ALA A 204 17.91 -5.49 3.18
CA ALA A 204 18.66 -6.22 4.19
C ALA A 204 20.17 -6.29 3.92
N ILE A 205 20.60 -6.04 2.67
CA ILE A 205 21.99 -6.14 2.22
C ILE A 205 22.70 -4.78 2.24
N ASP A 206 21.94 -3.68 2.14
CA ASP A 206 22.43 -2.29 2.15
C ASP A 206 22.68 -1.75 3.57
#